data_AF-A0A9E5I005-F1
#
_entry.id   AF-A0A9E5I005-F1
#
_cell.length_a   1.000
_cell.length_b   1.000
_cell.length_c   1.000
_cell.angle_alpha   90.00
_cell.angle_beta   90.00
_cell.angle_gamma   90.00
#
_symmetry.space_group_name_H-M   'P 1'
#
loop_
_entity.id
_entity.type
_entity.pdbx_description
1 polymer ?
#
loop_
_entity_poly.entity_id
_entity_poly.type
_entity_poly.pdbx_seq_one_letter_code
_entity_poly.pdbx_strand_id
1 'polypeptide(L)'
;MVALTPGEQWMKCEVKVDKALLKYIVAKGSICFSGISLTVGEVHDETSVVTVWLIPETLERTTIGKKKAGDVINIEVDVLAKYVERMMEKK
;
A
#
# COMPACT_ATOMS: atom_id res chain seq x y z
N MET A 1 0.79 -2.42 10.27
CA MET A 1 -0.19 -1.67 11.09
C MET A 1 -0.74 -0.53 10.25
N VAL A 2 -2.05 -0.33 10.22
CA VAL A 2 -2.72 0.76 9.48
C VAL A 2 -2.84 2.01 10.36
N ALA A 3 -2.74 3.20 9.77
CA ALA A 3 -3.11 4.49 10.35
C ALA A 3 -3.87 5.31 9.30
N LEU A 4 -4.91 6.05 9.72
CA LEU A 4 -5.78 6.82 8.83
C LEU A 4 -5.84 8.28 9.25
N THR A 5 -5.50 9.20 8.35
CA THR A 5 -5.52 10.65 8.59
C THR A 5 -6.48 11.33 7.61
N PRO A 6 -7.52 12.05 8.09
CA PRO A 6 -8.48 12.71 7.22
C PRO A 6 -7.87 13.95 6.54
N GLY A 7 -8.12 14.12 5.24
CA GLY A 7 -7.88 15.35 4.47
C GLY A 7 -9.19 15.90 3.89
N GLU A 8 -9.15 17.06 3.23
CA GLU A 8 -10.38 17.75 2.76
C GLU A 8 -11.20 16.98 1.72
N GLN A 9 -10.56 16.20 0.84
CA GLN A 9 -11.25 15.43 -0.23
C GLN A 9 -10.86 13.94 -0.28
N TRP A 10 -9.94 13.52 0.59
CA TRP A 10 -9.21 12.26 0.49
C TRP A 10 -8.70 11.90 1.88
N MET A 11 -8.59 10.60 2.17
CA MET A 11 -8.06 10.10 3.42
C MET A 11 -6.68 9.50 3.18
N LYS A 12 -5.68 9.94 3.96
CA LYS A 12 -4.35 9.32 3.99
C LYS A 12 -4.45 8.00 4.72
N CYS A 13 -3.98 6.93 4.11
CA CYS A 13 -3.83 5.64 4.76
C CYS A 13 -2.35 5.25 4.75
N GLU A 14 -1.80 5.09 5.94
CA GLU A 14 -0.40 4.74 6.18
C GLU A 14 -0.34 3.31 6.69
N VAL A 15 0.48 2.49 6.05
CA VAL A 15 0.60 1.07 6.38
C VAL A 15 2.05 0.72 6.57
N LYS A 16 2.39 0.22 7.76
CA LYS A 16 3.69 -0.39 7.99
C LYS A 16 3.75 -1.76 7.32
N VAL A 17 4.71 -1.94 6.44
CA VAL A 17 4.96 -3.16 5.65
C VAL A 17 6.26 -3.85 6.09
N ASP A 18 6.43 -5.11 5.70
CA ASP A 18 7.70 -5.81 5.91
C ASP A 18 8.79 -5.21 5.01
N LYS A 19 10.01 -5.05 5.55
CA LYS A 19 11.17 -4.51 4.80
C LYS A 19 11.47 -5.34 3.55
N ALA A 20 11.26 -6.65 3.60
CA ALA A 20 11.48 -7.52 2.44
C ALA A 20 10.55 -7.21 1.26
N LEU A 21 9.39 -6.59 1.52
CA LEU A 21 8.41 -6.22 0.50
C LEU A 21 8.68 -4.85 -0.12
N LEU A 22 9.44 -3.97 0.56
CA LEU A 22 9.69 -2.60 0.09
C LEU A 22 10.33 -2.54 -1.29
N LYS A 23 11.22 -3.48 -1.62
CA LYS A 23 11.84 -3.56 -2.96
C LYS A 23 10.86 -3.77 -4.11
N TYR A 24 9.63 -4.19 -3.83
CA TYR A 24 8.57 -4.39 -4.81
C TYR A 24 7.54 -3.25 -4.81
N ILE A 25 7.71 -2.24 -3.96
CA ILE A 25 6.77 -1.13 -3.79
C ILE A 25 7.46 0.14 -4.24
N VAL A 26 6.91 0.78 -5.26
CA VAL A 26 7.44 2.03 -5.82
C VAL A 26 6.37 3.12 -5.74
N ALA A 27 6.79 4.36 -5.50
CA ALA A 27 5.88 5.50 -5.55
C ALA A 27 5.21 5.60 -6.93
N LYS A 28 3.91 5.91 -6.95
CA LYS A 28 3.04 5.87 -8.15
C LYS A 28 2.84 4.46 -8.76
N GLY A 29 3.38 3.42 -8.13
CA GLY A 29 3.10 2.03 -8.47
C GLY A 29 1.73 1.57 -7.96
N SER A 30 1.38 0.34 -8.31
CA SER A 30 0.17 -0.32 -7.84
C SER A 30 0.47 -1.15 -6.58
N ILE A 31 -0.45 -1.11 -5.63
CA ILE A 31 -0.42 -1.95 -4.43
C ILE A 31 -1.83 -2.41 -4.07
N CYS A 32 -1.95 -3.64 -3.59
CA CYS A 32 -3.25 -4.19 -3.19
C CYS A 32 -3.33 -4.33 -1.67
N PHE A 33 -4.33 -3.69 -1.07
CA PHE A 33 -4.65 -3.79 0.35
C PHE A 33 -5.93 -4.61 0.55
N SER A 34 -5.78 -5.83 1.06
CA SER A 34 -6.90 -6.77 1.25
C SER A 34 -7.78 -6.94 0.00
N GLY A 35 -7.13 -7.07 -1.17
CA GLY A 35 -7.80 -7.19 -2.48
C GLY A 35 -8.25 -5.87 -3.12
N ILE A 36 -8.02 -4.72 -2.47
CA ILE A 36 -8.35 -3.40 -3.03
C ILE A 36 -7.14 -2.86 -3.76
N SER A 37 -7.25 -2.67 -5.08
CA SER A 37 -6.20 -2.05 -5.89
C SER A 37 -6.12 -0.56 -5.59
N LEU A 38 -4.93 -0.12 -5.19
CA LEU A 38 -4.63 1.25 -4.78
C LEU A 38 -3.34 1.74 -5.43
N THR A 39 -3.19 3.04 -5.53
CA THR A 39 -1.96 3.68 -6.00
C THR A 39 -1.10 4.07 -4.80
N VAL A 40 0.18 3.69 -4.85
CA VAL A 40 1.18 4.08 -3.86
C VAL A 40 1.40 5.59 -3.95
N GLY A 41 1.16 6.31 -2.86
CA GLY A 41 1.46 7.73 -2.72
C GLY A 41 2.93 7.94 -2.41
N GLU A 42 3.34 7.54 -1.21
CA GLU A 42 4.70 7.74 -0.69
C GLU A 42 5.23 6.43 -0.09
N VAL A 43 6.55 6.25 -0.18
CA VAL A 43 7.25 5.11 0.43
C VAL A 43 8.35 5.68 1.31
N HIS A 44 8.36 5.30 2.59
CA HIS A 44 9.38 5.68 3.55
C HIS A 44 10.21 4.46 3.92
N ASP A 45 11.36 4.27 3.26
CA ASP A 45 12.21 3.08 3.43
C ASP A 45 12.70 2.88 4.87
N GLU A 46 13.10 3.96 5.54
CA GLU A 46 13.65 3.91 6.90
C GLU A 46 12.64 3.39 7.92
N THR A 47 11.38 3.83 7.82
CA THR A 47 10.28 3.47 8.73
C THR A 47 9.46 2.28 8.23
N SER A 48 9.66 1.88 6.98
CA SER A 48 8.89 0.84 6.26
C SER A 48 7.41 1.17 6.20
N VAL A 49 7.09 2.46 6.02
CA VAL A 49 5.72 2.96 5.92
C VAL A 49 5.40 3.29 4.47
N VAL A 50 4.25 2.79 4.01
CA VAL A 50 3.70 3.07 2.68
C VAL A 50 2.40 3.85 2.85
N THR A 51 2.28 4.93 2.09
CA THR A 51 1.09 5.78 2.06
C THR A 51 0.27 5.47 0.81
N VAL A 52 -1.04 5.41 0.97
CA VAL A 52 -2.02 5.43 -0.12
C VAL A 52 -3.09 6.48 0.15
N TRP A 53 -3.71 6.95 -0.93
CA TRP A 53 -4.74 7.98 -0.88
C TRP A 53 -6.09 7.35 -1.20
N LEU A 54 -7.02 7.48 -0.25
CA LEU A 54 -8.35 6.88 -0.35
C LEU A 54 -9.38 7.96 -0.68
N ILE A 55 -10.05 7.81 -1.81
CA ILE A 55 -11.21 8.64 -2.17
C ILE A 55 -12.47 8.18 -1.42
N PRO A 56 -13.48 9.05 -1.25
CA PRO A 56 -14.73 8.72 -0.55
C PRO A 56 -15.39 7.45 -1.08
N GLU A 57 -15.51 7.31 -2.40
CA GLU A 57 -16.05 6.10 -3.06
C GLU A 57 -15.36 4.81 -2.59
N THR A 58 -14.03 4.81 -2.45
CA THR A 58 -13.25 3.65 -1.98
C THR A 58 -13.52 3.36 -0.51
N LEU A 59 -13.65 4.40 0.32
CA LEU A 59 -13.95 4.25 1.74
C LEU A 59 -15.36 3.68 1.96
N GLU A 60 -16.34 4.12 1.16
CA GLU A 60 -17.74 3.70 1.27
C GLU A 60 -17.96 2.29 0.71
N ARG A 61 -17.31 1.94 -0.40
CA ARG A 61 -17.56 0.69 -1.13
C ARG A 61 -16.67 -0.48 -0.72
N THR A 62 -15.65 -0.25 0.11
CA THR A 62 -14.71 -1.30 0.50
C THR A 62 -14.59 -1.47 2.01
N THR A 63 -13.95 -2.54 2.45
CA THR A 63 -13.73 -2.80 3.88
C THR A 63 -12.71 -1.86 4.52
N ILE A 64 -11.93 -1.10 3.73
CA ILE A 64 -10.86 -0.27 4.26
C ILE A 64 -11.38 0.91 5.08
N GLY A 65 -12.55 1.47 4.73
CA GLY A 65 -13.18 2.55 5.48
C GLY A 65 -13.65 2.13 6.87
N LYS A 66 -13.75 0.82 7.14
CA LYS A 66 -14.12 0.26 8.45
C LYS A 66 -12.90 -0.14 9.30
N LYS A 67 -11.69 -0.10 8.73
CA LYS A 67 -10.46 -0.45 9.43
C LYS A 67 -10.07 0.67 10.40
N LYS A 68 -9.52 0.27 11.53
CA LYS A 68 -9.03 1.18 12.58
C LYS A 68 -7.52 1.19 12.60
N ALA A 69 -6.97 2.24 13.21
CA ALA A 69 -5.54 2.29 13.47
C ALA A 69 -5.09 1.05 14.27
N GLY A 70 -4.02 0.39 13.82
CA GLY A 70 -3.52 -0.84 14.42
C GLY A 70 -4.06 -2.14 13.81
N ASP A 71 -5.09 -2.09 12.95
CA ASP A 71 -5.55 -3.28 12.24
C ASP A 71 -4.45 -3.87 11.33
N VAL A 72 -4.53 -5.19 11.16
CA VAL A 72 -3.74 -5.93 10.18
C VAL A 72 -4.54 -6.04 8.88
N ILE A 73 -3.83 -5.88 7.78
CA ILE A 73 -4.37 -6.03 6.42
C ILE A 73 -3.42 -6.90 5.60
N ASN A 74 -3.98 -7.63 4.64
CA ASN A 74 -3.19 -8.37 3.67
C ASN A 74 -2.61 -7.38 2.66
N ILE A 75 -1.35 -7.59 2.28
CA ILE A 75 -0.65 -6.74 1.31
C ILE A 75 -0.17 -7.62 0.16
N GLU A 76 -0.54 -7.21 -1.05
CA GLU A 76 -0.10 -7.83 -2.29
C GLU A 76 0.67 -6.78 -3.09
N VAL A 77 1.95 -7.08 -3.37
CA VAL A 77 2.85 -6.24 -4.16
C VAL A 77 2.72 -6.56 -5.65
N ASP A 78 3.11 -5.61 -6.50
CA ASP A 78 3.01 -5.77 -7.94
C ASP A 78 3.80 -6.99 -8.44
N VAL A 79 3.13 -7.82 -9.24
CA VAL A 79 3.71 -9.02 -9.83
C VAL A 79 4.82 -8.68 -10.83
N LEU A 80 4.74 -7.52 -11.50
CA LEU A 80 5.74 -7.06 -12.45
C LEU A 80 7.11 -6.90 -11.77
N ALA A 81 7.13 -6.37 -10.54
CA ALA A 81 8.36 -6.21 -9.78
C ALA A 81 9.03 -7.56 -9.47
N LYS A 82 8.23 -8.60 -9.13
CA LYS A 82 8.74 -9.97 -8.92
C LYS A 82 9.27 -10.60 -10.21
N TYR A 83 8.63 -10.33 -11.35
CA TYR A 83 9.11 -10.81 -12.64
C TYR A 83 10.43 -10.16 -13.05
N VAL A 84 10.56 -8.84 -12.85
CA VAL A 84 11.81 -8.10 -13.12
C VAL A 84 12.94 -8.64 -12.27
N GLU A 85 12.73 -8.83 -10.96
CA GLU A 85 13.74 -9.42 -10.07
C GLU A 85 14.20 -10.80 -10.57
N ARG A 86 13.25 -11.70 -10.87
CA ARG A 86 13.55 -13.05 -11.38
C ARG A 86 14.29 -13.06 -12.73
N MET A 87 14.10 -12.03 -13.57
CA MET A 87 14.85 -11.88 -14.83
C MET A 87 16.27 -11.39 -14.58
N MET A 88 16.49 -10.52 -13.59
CA MET A 88 17.80 -9.98 -13.24
C MET A 88 18.68 -11.00 -12.50
N GLU A 89 18.10 -11.89 -11.69
CA GLU A 89 18.82 -12.99 -11.01
C GLU A 89 19.33 -14.09 -11.97
N LYS A 90 18.83 -14.13 -13.21
CA LYS A 90 19.23 -15.11 -14.23
C LYS A 90 20.41 -14.67 -15.11
N LYS A 91 21.07 -13.57 -14.76
CA LYS A 91 22.33 -13.13 -15.38
C LYS A 91 23.49 -13.37 -14.42
#